data_AF-A0A453L7P3-F1
#
_entry.id   AF-A0A453L7P3-F1
#
_cell.length_a   1.000
_cell.length_b   1.000
_cell.length_c   1.000
_cell.angle_alpha   90.00
_cell.angle_beta   90.00
_cell.angle_gamma   90.00
#
_symmetry.space_group_name_H-M   'P 1'
#
loop_
_entity.id
_entity.type
_entity.pdbx_description
1 polymer ?
#
loop_
_entity_poly.entity_id
_entity_poly.type
_entity_poly.pdbx_seq_one_letter_code
_entity_poly.pdbx_strand_id
1 'polypeptide(L)'
;MQELELEEKALHALDIVRCQEFTGYDPKVNAYTRTRFDIFNLAFFDLDKESDFCRGPRLNMIPSPIRDSIVGSCVNVITLKVKESEVGFPIKVFGTVVARDQVDYRCVYLFRRERGDPQLITSA
;
A
#
# COMPACT_ATOMS: atom_id res chain seq x y z
N MET A 1 -1.73 -38.32 6.35
CA MET A 1 -3.08 -37.74 6.52
C MET A 1 -3.17 -36.93 7.81
N GLN A 2 -2.85 -37.50 8.98
CA GLN A 2 -2.79 -36.75 10.26
C GLN A 2 -1.75 -35.62 10.30
N GLU A 3 -0.60 -35.80 9.65
CA GLU A 3 0.48 -34.80 9.63
C GLU A 3 0.14 -33.58 8.77
N LEU A 4 -0.50 -33.80 7.61
CA LEU A 4 -1.07 -32.74 6.77
C LEU A 4 -2.12 -31.91 7.52
N GLU A 5 -2.96 -32.55 8.33
CA GLU A 5 -3.97 -31.86 9.14
C GLU A 5 -3.34 -30.99 10.25
N LEU A 6 -2.19 -31.41 10.80
CA LEU A 6 -1.47 -30.64 11.81
C LEU A 6 -0.80 -29.40 11.20
N GLU A 7 -0.22 -29.56 10.01
CA GLU A 7 0.40 -28.46 9.25
C GLU A 7 -0.64 -27.38 8.89
N GLU A 8 -1.81 -27.77 8.37
CA GLU A 8 -2.88 -26.84 8.05
C GLU A 8 -3.36 -26.03 9.27
N LYS A 9 -3.50 -26.69 10.43
CA LYS A 9 -3.87 -26.01 11.68
C LYS A 9 -2.79 -25.04 12.15
N ALA A 10 -1.51 -25.40 11.99
CA ALA A 10 -0.39 -24.54 12.34
C ALA A 10 -0.36 -23.28 11.45
N LEU A 11 -0.53 -23.45 10.13
CA LEU A 11 -0.62 -22.33 9.18
C LEU A 11 -1.78 -21.40 9.50
N HIS A 12 -2.94 -21.94 9.85
CA HIS A 12 -4.10 -21.14 10.22
C HIS A 12 -3.88 -20.38 11.54
N ALA A 13 -3.25 -21.01 12.53
CA ALA A 13 -2.92 -20.34 13.79
C ALA A 13 -1.95 -19.17 13.59
N LEU A 14 -0.91 -19.36 12.76
CA LEU A 14 0.05 -18.31 12.43
C LEU A 14 -0.60 -17.13 11.69
N ASP A 15 -1.51 -17.43 10.75
CA ASP A 15 -2.29 -16.41 10.04
C ASP A 15 -3.15 -15.55 10.98
N ILE A 16 -3.83 -16.18 11.95
CA ILE A 16 -4.61 -15.46 12.98
C ILE A 16 -3.71 -14.52 13.77
N VAL A 17 -2.55 -15.02 14.24
CA VAL A 17 -1.61 -14.21 15.03
C VAL A 17 -1.12 -13.02 14.21
N ARG A 18 -0.78 -13.22 12.94
CA ARG A 18 -0.38 -12.10 12.06
C ARG A 18 -1.50 -11.10 11.86
N CYS A 19 -2.73 -11.55 11.62
CA CYS A 19 -3.87 -10.65 11.48
C CYS A 19 -4.09 -9.78 12.73
N GLN A 20 -3.82 -10.31 13.93
CA GLN A 20 -3.98 -9.56 15.18
C GLN A 20 -3.00 -8.38 15.29
N GLU A 21 -1.78 -8.49 14.76
CA GLU A 21 -0.75 -7.43 14.85
C GLU A 21 -1.17 -6.13 14.16
N PHE A 22 -2.08 -6.20 13.19
CA PHE A 22 -2.61 -5.06 12.46
C PHE A 22 -4.13 -4.93 12.56
N THR A 23 -4.74 -5.58 13.55
CA THR A 23 -6.15 -5.36 13.89
C THR A 23 -6.23 -4.23 14.92
N GLY A 24 -6.95 -3.16 14.56
CA GLY A 24 -7.18 -2.00 15.41
C GLY A 24 -8.66 -1.70 15.55
N TYR A 25 -9.05 -1.02 16.62
CA TYR A 25 -10.42 -0.54 16.76
C TYR A 25 -10.67 0.65 15.82
N ASP A 26 -11.63 0.52 14.90
CA ASP A 26 -12.08 1.61 14.04
C ASP A 26 -13.41 2.18 14.59
N PRO A 27 -13.39 3.42 15.13
CA PRO A 27 -14.57 4.05 15.70
C PRO A 27 -15.63 4.40 14.65
N LYS A 28 -15.29 4.50 13.36
CA LYS A 28 -16.27 4.79 12.30
C LYS A 28 -17.23 3.64 12.08
N VAL A 29 -16.74 2.41 12.24
CA VAL A 29 -17.54 1.18 12.10
C VAL A 29 -17.88 0.54 13.45
N ASN A 30 -17.39 1.12 14.56
CA ASN A 30 -17.61 0.65 15.92
C ASN A 30 -17.18 -0.83 16.11
N ALA A 31 -16.04 -1.20 15.52
CA ALA A 31 -15.56 -2.58 15.51
C ALA A 31 -14.03 -2.66 15.37
N TYR A 32 -13.46 -3.80 15.73
CA TYR A 32 -12.08 -4.13 15.40
C TYR A 32 -11.98 -4.50 13.93
N THR A 33 -11.16 -3.76 13.19
CA THR A 33 -10.92 -3.98 11.77
C THR A 33 -9.44 -4.18 11.52
N ARG A 34 -9.15 -5.00 10.51
CA ARG A 34 -7.79 -5.16 10.01
C ARG A 34 -7.43 -3.91 9.22
N THR A 35 -6.36 -3.23 9.63
CA THR A 35 -5.91 -1.98 9.00
C THR A 35 -4.92 -2.22 7.85
N ARG A 36 -4.63 -3.48 7.54
CA ARG A 36 -3.73 -3.91 6.47
C ARG A 36 -4.38 -5.02 5.63
N PHE A 37 -3.73 -5.30 4.50
CA PHE A 37 -4.09 -6.32 3.52
C PHE A 37 -4.01 -7.76 4.08
N ASP A 38 -5.04 -8.58 3.83
CA ASP A 38 -5.28 -9.86 4.53
C ASP A 38 -6.11 -10.89 3.73
N ILE A 39 -6.16 -10.81 2.40
CA ILE A 39 -7.08 -11.64 1.59
C ILE A 39 -6.64 -13.12 1.43
N PHE A 40 -5.45 -13.47 1.93
CA PHE A 40 -4.91 -14.84 1.90
C PHE A 40 -4.07 -15.09 3.17
N ASN A 41 -3.70 -16.35 3.40
CA ASN A 41 -2.94 -16.76 4.59
C ASN A 41 -1.56 -16.05 4.67
N LEU A 42 -1.36 -15.31 5.76
CA LEU A 42 -0.17 -14.48 5.98
C LEU A 42 0.92 -15.15 6.82
N ALA A 43 0.81 -16.45 7.14
CA ALA A 43 1.72 -17.14 8.07
C ALA A 43 3.21 -16.92 7.74
N PHE A 44 3.55 -16.91 6.45
CA PHE A 44 4.89 -16.67 5.93
C PHE A 44 4.98 -15.50 4.97
N PHE A 45 3.94 -14.66 4.92
CA PHE A 45 3.92 -13.50 4.03
C PHE A 45 4.62 -12.31 4.69
N ASP A 46 5.62 -11.76 4.02
CA ASP A 46 6.28 -10.54 4.45
C ASP A 46 5.49 -9.32 3.93
N LEU A 47 4.70 -8.73 4.83
CA LEU A 47 3.86 -7.56 4.54
C LEU A 47 4.69 -6.34 4.12
N ASP A 48 5.95 -6.24 4.55
CA ASP A 48 6.78 -5.07 4.32
C ASP A 48 7.77 -5.28 3.15
N LYS A 49 7.75 -6.46 2.53
CA LYS A 49 8.56 -6.76 1.34
C LYS A 49 8.24 -5.78 0.22
N GLU A 50 9.28 -5.15 -0.32
CA GLU A 50 9.15 -4.21 -1.44
C GLU A 50 8.98 -4.98 -2.76
N SER A 51 8.17 -4.41 -3.65
CA SER A 51 8.05 -4.92 -5.01
C SER A 51 9.32 -4.60 -5.79
N ASP A 52 9.78 -5.56 -6.59
CA ASP A 52 10.87 -5.34 -7.54
C ASP A 52 10.37 -4.63 -8.81
N PHE A 53 9.04 -4.45 -8.96
CA PHE A 53 8.45 -3.79 -10.11
C PHE A 53 8.63 -2.27 -10.06
N CYS A 54 9.17 -1.74 -11.15
CA CYS A 54 9.29 -0.31 -11.37
C CYS A 54 7.98 0.28 -11.90
N ARG A 55 7.81 1.60 -11.74
CA ARG A 55 6.72 2.34 -12.38
C ARG A 55 6.74 2.11 -13.89
N GLY A 56 5.64 1.60 -14.43
CA GLY A 56 5.46 1.45 -15.88
C GLY A 56 5.42 2.79 -16.63
N PRO A 57 5.45 2.76 -17.98
CA PRO A 57 5.31 3.96 -18.79
C PRO A 57 3.95 4.64 -18.56
N ARG A 58 3.87 5.94 -18.89
CA ARG A 58 2.60 6.67 -18.81
C ARG A 58 1.56 5.99 -19.69
N LEU A 59 0.33 5.86 -19.21
CA LEU A 59 -0.75 5.17 -19.92
C LEU A 59 -0.97 5.70 -21.35
N ASN A 60 -0.79 7.00 -21.56
CA ASN A 60 -0.93 7.63 -22.87
C ASN A 60 0.18 7.27 -23.88
N MET A 61 1.31 6.72 -23.42
CA MET A 61 2.40 6.22 -24.27
C MET A 61 2.19 4.77 -24.71
N ILE A 62 1.17 4.09 -24.15
CA ILE A 62 0.89 2.69 -24.44
C ILE A 62 -0.15 2.64 -25.57
N PRO A 63 0.14 1.94 -26.69
CA PRO A 63 -0.80 1.85 -27.80
C PRO A 63 -1.96 0.89 -27.48
N SER A 64 -3.10 1.10 -28.15
CA SER A 64 -4.20 0.12 -28.21
C SER A 64 -3.75 -1.09 -29.05
N PRO A 65 -4.15 -2.33 -28.70
CA PRO A 65 -5.13 -2.70 -27.67
C PRO A 65 -4.54 -2.89 -26.26
N ILE A 66 -3.21 -2.88 -26.11
CA ILE A 66 -2.54 -3.15 -24.83
C ILE A 66 -3.00 -2.16 -23.76
N ARG A 67 -3.12 -0.88 -24.12
CA ARG A 67 -3.64 0.14 -23.20
C ARG A 67 -5.02 -0.20 -22.64
N ASP A 68 -5.90 -0.72 -23.48
CA ASP A 68 -7.30 -0.96 -23.13
C ASP A 68 -7.44 -2.18 -22.21
N SER A 69 -6.50 -3.14 -22.27
CA SER A 69 -6.47 -4.28 -21.34
C SER A 69 -5.85 -3.96 -19.98
N ILE A 70 -4.93 -2.99 -19.89
CA ILE A 70 -4.22 -2.66 -18.64
C ILE A 70 -4.76 -1.45 -17.89
N VAL A 71 -5.64 -0.64 -18.51
CA VAL A 71 -6.13 0.61 -17.90
C VAL A 71 -6.75 0.39 -16.51
N GLY A 72 -7.45 -0.73 -16.32
CA GLY A 72 -8.04 -1.10 -15.02
C GLY A 72 -7.03 -1.46 -13.94
N SER A 73 -5.77 -1.73 -14.31
CA SER A 73 -4.67 -2.05 -13.39
C SER A 73 -3.73 -0.85 -13.16
N CYS A 74 -4.06 0.33 -13.68
CA CYS A 74 -3.21 1.52 -13.56
C CYS A 74 -3.60 2.40 -12.37
N VAL A 75 -2.62 3.05 -11.75
CA VAL A 75 -2.83 4.05 -10.68
C VAL A 75 -2.77 5.47 -11.26
N ASN A 76 -3.78 6.27 -10.97
CA ASN A 76 -3.78 7.70 -11.30
C ASN A 76 -3.04 8.50 -10.23
N VAL A 77 -2.03 9.27 -10.63
CA VAL A 77 -1.31 10.18 -9.75
C VAL A 77 -1.77 11.61 -10.02
N ILE A 78 -2.42 12.23 -9.04
CA ILE A 78 -2.89 13.62 -9.12
C ILE A 78 -1.88 14.51 -8.40
N THR A 79 -1.48 15.61 -9.05
CA THR A 79 -0.66 16.64 -8.42
C THR A 79 -1.55 17.78 -7.95
N LEU A 80 -1.42 18.17 -6.69
CA LEU A 80 -2.10 19.32 -6.12
C LEU A 80 -1.10 20.45 -5.91
N LYS A 81 -1.48 21.67 -6.31
CA LYS A 81 -0.70 22.89 -6.05
C LYS A 81 -1.36 23.67 -4.93
N VAL A 82 -0.64 23.85 -3.82
CA VAL A 82 -1.13 24.65 -2.69
C VAL A 82 -0.96 26.12 -3.03
N LYS A 83 -2.06 26.87 -3.10
CA LYS A 83 -2.04 28.31 -3.41
C LYS A 83 -1.72 29.14 -2.16
N GLU A 84 -2.40 28.84 -1.07
CA GLU A 84 -2.31 29.55 0.21
C GLU A 84 -2.35 28.53 1.35
N SER A 85 -1.72 28.86 2.48
CA SER A 85 -1.66 27.99 3.65
C SER A 85 -1.61 28.82 4.92
N GLU A 86 -2.46 28.48 5.89
CA GLU A 86 -2.51 29.14 7.20
C GLU A 86 -1.22 28.93 8.02
N VAL A 87 -0.53 27.81 7.79
CA VAL A 87 0.75 27.51 8.46
C VAL A 87 1.96 28.17 7.78
N GLY A 88 1.73 28.90 6.68
CA GLY A 88 2.78 29.53 5.88
C GLY A 88 3.60 28.54 5.06
N PHE A 89 4.50 29.08 4.23
CA PHE A 89 5.44 28.31 3.41
C PHE A 89 6.86 28.37 3.98
N PRO A 90 7.70 27.33 3.78
CA PRO A 90 7.39 26.09 3.08
C PRO A 90 6.65 25.07 3.94
N ILE A 91 5.70 24.35 3.33
CA ILE A 91 5.02 23.22 3.98
C ILE A 91 5.94 22.01 3.87
N LYS A 92 6.26 21.39 5.02
CA LYS A 92 7.07 20.17 5.09
C LYS A 92 6.17 18.95 5.05
N VAL A 93 6.14 18.25 3.93
CA VAL A 93 5.38 17.01 3.77
C VAL A 93 6.32 15.82 3.93
N PHE A 94 6.03 14.95 4.88
CA PHE A 94 6.74 13.72 5.13
C PHE A 94 5.73 12.62 5.47
N GLY A 95 6.17 11.37 5.38
CA GLY A 95 5.35 10.19 5.55
C GLY A 95 5.56 9.19 4.42
N THR A 96 4.71 8.17 4.44
CA THR A 96 4.82 7.02 3.55
C THR A 96 3.46 6.69 2.96
N VAL A 97 3.40 6.54 1.64
CA VAL A 97 2.24 6.06 0.90
C VAL A 97 2.66 4.81 0.14
N VAL A 98 2.04 3.69 0.49
CA VAL A 98 2.27 2.38 -0.12
C VAL A 98 1.02 1.95 -0.86
N ALA A 99 1.17 1.50 -2.09
CA ALA A 99 0.17 0.73 -2.80
C ALA A 99 0.55 -0.74 -2.80
N ARG A 100 -0.44 -1.63 -2.79
CA ARG A 100 -0.30 -3.06 -3.08
C ARG A 100 -1.29 -3.40 -4.17
N ASP A 101 -0.88 -4.24 -5.10
CA ASP A 101 -1.72 -4.72 -6.18
C ASP A 101 -1.76 -6.25 -6.19
N GLN A 102 -2.51 -6.80 -7.14
CA GLN A 102 -2.69 -8.25 -7.29
C GLN A 102 -1.59 -8.89 -8.15
N VAL A 103 -0.57 -8.13 -8.57
CA VAL A 103 0.53 -8.61 -9.41
C VAL A 103 1.49 -9.43 -8.54
N ASP A 104 1.98 -8.85 -7.45
CA ASP A 104 2.88 -9.53 -6.51
C ASP A 104 2.54 -9.31 -5.03
N TYR A 105 1.51 -8.50 -4.72
CA TYR A 105 1.07 -8.13 -3.37
C TYR A 105 2.11 -7.44 -2.50
N ARG A 106 3.26 -7.05 -3.08
CA ARG A 106 4.35 -6.39 -2.37
C ARG A 106 4.15 -4.89 -2.30
N CYS A 107 4.95 -4.24 -1.47
CA CYS A 107 4.88 -2.80 -1.27
C CYS A 107 5.43 -2.04 -2.49
N VAL A 108 4.57 -1.24 -3.13
CA VAL A 108 4.98 -0.24 -4.13
C VAL A 108 4.95 1.13 -3.46
N TYR A 109 6.11 1.72 -3.21
CA TYR A 109 6.22 3.04 -2.60
C TYR A 109 5.88 4.15 -3.60
N LEU A 110 4.74 4.82 -3.38
CA LEU A 110 4.33 5.97 -4.16
C LEU A 110 4.96 7.27 -3.62
N PHE A 111 5.12 7.34 -2.30
CA PHE A 111 5.78 8.42 -1.58
C PHE A 111 6.46 7.84 -0.33
N ARG A 112 7.71 8.22 -0.06
CA ARG A 112 8.45 7.82 1.14
C ARG A 112 9.43 8.93 1.48
N ARG A 113 9.10 9.72 2.49
CA ARG A 113 9.94 10.83 2.96
C ARG A 113 9.96 10.82 4.48
N GLU A 114 11.14 10.84 5.05
CA GLU A 114 11.31 10.93 6.50
C GLU A 114 11.16 12.37 6.98
N ARG A 115 10.90 12.56 8.29
CA ARG A 115 10.80 13.90 8.87
C ARG A 115 12.08 14.73 8.67
N GLY A 116 13.24 14.07 8.62
CA GLY A 116 14.54 14.71 8.37
C GLY A 116 14.80 15.08 6.90
N ASP A 117 14.04 14.51 5.97
CA ASP A 117 14.12 14.76 4.52
C ASP A 117 12.70 14.95 3.94
N PRO A 118 11.99 16.02 4.34
CA PRO A 118 10.63 16.25 3.88
C PRO A 118 10.63 16.78 2.44
N GLN A 119 9.55 16.49 1.71
CA GLN A 119 9.24 17.25 0.51
C GLN A 119 8.78 18.66 0.90
N LEU A 120 9.47 19.68 0.41
CA LEU A 120 9.09 21.07 0.60
C LEU A 120 8.09 21.48 -0.48
N ILE A 121 6.91 21.93 -0.06
CA ILE A 121 5.99 22.67 -0.93
C ILE A 121 6.23 24.14 -0.67
N THR A 122 6.63 24.89 -1.69
CA THR A 122 6.86 26.33 -1.63
C THR A 122 5.65 27.08 -2.17
N SER A 123 5.58 28.39 -1.89
CA SER A 123 4.64 29.26 -2.60
C SER A 123 4.98 29.25 -4.10
N ALA A 124 3.93 29.42 -4.90
CA ALA A 124 3.99 29.51 -6.35
C ALA A 124 4.68 30.78 -6.85
#